data_AF-A0A6P2FU08-F1
#
_entry.id   AF-A0A6P2FU08-F1
#
_cell.length_a   1.000
_cell.length_b   1.000
_cell.length_c   1.000
_cell.angle_alpha   90.00
_cell.angle_beta   90.00
_cell.angle_gamma   90.00
#
_symmetry.space_group_name_H-M   'P 1'
#
loop_
_entity.id
_entity.type
_entity.pdbx_description
1 polymer ?
#
loop_
_entity_poly.entity_id
_entity_poly.type
_entity_poly.pdbx_seq_one_letter_code
_entity_poly.pdbx_strand_id
1 'polypeptide(L)'
;MSDIELVITWSRRLEKLLATRYGARGKGLHALTTAARHRLPPNTEPGLRWIATMRNKVLHDDGFRLGSRRDFAKESRRLQRALGSAGTGLLAKARAVVVLGLFLAGIWGFSRGFY
;
A
#
# COMPACT_ATOMS: atom_id res chain seq x y z
N MET A 1 -23.94 1.29 4.71
CA MET A 1 -22.72 1.94 4.23
C MET A 1 -23.09 2.87 3.08
N SER A 2 -22.97 4.19 3.27
CA SER A 2 -23.29 5.20 2.25
C SER A 2 -22.19 5.30 1.18
N ASP A 3 -22.47 5.99 0.06
CA ASP A 3 -21.47 6.27 -0.98
C ASP A 3 -20.25 7.00 -0.43
N ILE A 4 -20.51 8.00 0.42
CA ILE A 4 -19.49 8.83 1.07
C ILE A 4 -18.63 7.97 1.99
N GLU A 5 -19.25 7.14 2.85
CA GLU A 5 -18.50 6.25 3.74
C GLU A 5 -17.65 5.25 2.95
N LEU A 6 -18.19 4.70 1.86
CA LEU A 6 -17.48 3.74 1.02
C LEU A 6 -16.24 4.36 0.39
N VAL A 7 -16.38 5.53 -0.21
CA VAL A 7 -15.29 6.28 -0.82
C VAL A 7 -14.23 6.66 0.19
N ILE A 8 -14.62 7.21 1.34
CA ILE A 8 -13.69 7.61 2.39
C ILE A 8 -12.93 6.39 2.92
N THR A 9 -13.62 5.28 3.18
CA THR A 9 -13.01 4.07 3.74
C THR A 9 -11.96 3.49 2.79
N TRP A 10 -12.30 3.32 1.52
CA TRP A 10 -11.37 2.75 0.53
C TRP A 10 -10.22 3.70 0.19
N SER A 11 -10.49 5.00 0.02
CA SER A 11 -9.45 6.00 -0.25
C SER A 11 -8.43 6.05 0.89
N ARG A 12 -8.88 6.16 2.15
CA ARG A 12 -7.97 6.16 3.33
C ARG A 12 -7.12 4.90 3.43
N ARG A 13 -7.66 3.73 3.05
CA ARG A 13 -6.88 2.48 3.01
C ARG A 13 -5.75 2.55 1.99
N LEU A 14 -6.02 3.06 0.79
CA LEU A 14 -5.00 3.24 -0.25
C LEU A 14 -3.96 4.29 0.16
N GLU A 15 -4.39 5.42 0.75
CA GLU A 15 -3.50 6.45 1.26
C GLU A 15 -2.54 5.90 2.32
N LYS A 16 -3.06 5.14 3.30
CA LYS A 16 -2.24 4.49 4.33
C LYS A 16 -1.24 3.53 3.70
N LEU A 17 -1.65 2.78 2.68
CA LEU A 17 -0.77 1.83 1.99
C LEU A 17 0.37 2.57 1.25
N LEU A 18 0.04 3.64 0.50
CA LEU A 18 1.03 4.48 -0.17
C LEU A 18 2.01 5.14 0.81
N ALA A 19 1.50 5.67 1.92
CA ALA A 19 2.33 6.30 2.94
C ALA A 19 3.27 5.31 3.64
N THR A 20 2.73 4.16 4.06
CA THR A 20 3.51 3.17 4.85
C THR A 20 4.47 2.35 4.00
N ARG A 21 4.07 1.91 2.80
CA ARG A 21 4.88 0.98 1.99
C ARG A 21 5.72 1.66 0.93
N TYR A 22 5.25 2.78 0.41
CA TYR A 22 5.94 3.51 -0.66
C TYR A 22 6.59 4.79 -0.15
N GLY A 23 6.48 5.09 1.16
CA GLY A 23 7.05 6.29 1.77
C GLY A 23 6.52 7.59 1.17
N ALA A 24 5.32 7.55 0.57
CA ALA A 24 4.73 8.70 -0.09
C ALA A 24 4.25 9.73 0.95
N ARG A 25 4.45 11.02 0.66
CA ARG A 25 3.98 12.13 1.49
C ARG A 25 3.13 13.08 0.64
N GLY A 26 2.01 13.52 1.18
CA GLY A 26 1.08 14.41 0.48
C GLY A 26 -0.26 14.58 1.20
N LYS A 27 -1.01 15.62 0.84
CA LYS A 27 -2.29 15.98 1.47
C LYS A 27 -3.49 15.10 1.07
N GLY A 28 -3.31 14.15 0.16
CA GLY A 28 -4.37 13.24 -0.27
C GLY A 28 -3.91 12.24 -1.35
N LEU A 29 -4.82 11.34 -1.73
CA LEU A 29 -4.52 10.22 -2.63
C LEU A 29 -3.84 10.62 -3.95
N HIS A 30 -4.25 11.73 -4.57
CA HIS A 30 -3.63 12.22 -5.81
C HIS A 30 -2.14 12.58 -5.59
N ALA A 31 -1.85 13.39 -4.56
CA ALA A 31 -0.49 13.79 -4.23
C ALA A 31 0.39 12.60 -3.84
N LEU A 32 -0.16 11.64 -3.07
CA LEU A 32 0.54 10.41 -2.72
C LEU A 32 0.85 9.55 -3.95
N THR A 33 -0.07 9.49 -4.92
CA THR A 33 0.15 8.75 -6.19
C THR A 33 1.29 9.39 -6.97
N THR A 34 1.31 10.71 -7.11
CA THR A 34 2.40 11.44 -7.79
C THR A 34 3.73 11.25 -7.06
N ALA A 35 3.75 11.37 -5.74
CA ALA A 35 4.97 11.17 -4.93
C ALA A 35 5.51 9.73 -5.00
N ALA A 36 4.62 8.74 -5.14
CA ALA A 36 4.99 7.34 -5.25
C ALA A 36 5.29 6.88 -6.68
N ARG A 37 5.04 7.71 -7.71
CA ARG A 37 4.97 7.31 -9.13
C ARG A 37 6.09 6.38 -9.59
N HIS A 38 7.33 6.70 -9.26
CA HIS A 38 8.52 5.92 -9.67
C HIS A 38 8.66 4.57 -8.95
N ARG A 39 7.92 4.36 -7.86
CA ARG A 39 7.95 3.15 -7.03
C ARG A 39 6.67 2.32 -7.17
N LEU A 40 5.68 2.82 -7.90
CA LEU A 40 4.41 2.12 -8.09
C LEU A 40 4.54 0.94 -9.06
N PRO A 41 3.79 -0.15 -8.85
CA PRO A 41 3.67 -1.21 -9.85
C PRO A 41 3.09 -0.68 -11.17
N PRO A 42 3.49 -1.24 -12.32
CA PRO A 42 2.91 -0.89 -13.61
C PRO A 42 1.38 -1.09 -13.60
N ASN A 43 0.65 -0.28 -14.35
CA ASN A 43 -0.82 -0.30 -14.45
C ASN A 43 -1.61 0.02 -13.17
N THR A 44 -0.98 0.55 -12.12
CA THR A 44 -1.70 1.01 -10.91
C THR A 44 -2.00 2.52 -10.89
N GLU A 45 -1.14 3.33 -11.52
CA GLU A 45 -1.26 4.81 -11.52
C GLU A 45 -2.60 5.31 -12.11
N PRO A 46 -3.09 4.81 -13.25
CA PRO A 46 -4.38 5.27 -13.81
C PRO A 46 -5.56 4.98 -12.87
N GLY A 47 -5.59 3.81 -12.25
CA GLY A 47 -6.64 3.43 -11.31
C GLY A 47 -6.63 4.27 -10.03
N LEU A 48 -5.44 4.57 -9.50
CA LEU A 48 -5.29 5.45 -8.33
C LEU A 48 -5.78 6.87 -8.63
N ARG A 49 -5.45 7.40 -9.81
CA ARG A 49 -5.95 8.72 -10.26
C ARG A 49 -7.46 8.73 -10.40
N TRP A 50 -8.04 7.68 -10.99
CA TRP A 50 -9.50 7.56 -11.11
C TRP A 50 -10.20 7.56 -9.74
N ILE A 51 -9.69 6.78 -8.77
CA ILE A 51 -10.24 6.79 -7.40
C ILE A 51 -10.12 8.17 -6.77
N ALA A 52 -8.99 8.86 -6.95
CA ALA A 52 -8.79 10.20 -6.40
C ALA A 52 -9.80 11.21 -6.98
N THR A 53 -10.06 11.16 -8.30
CA THR A 53 -11.06 11.99 -8.96
C THR A 53 -12.47 11.67 -8.45
N MET A 54 -12.85 10.40 -8.39
CA MET A 54 -14.17 9.98 -7.91
C MET A 54 -14.40 10.38 -6.44
N ARG A 55 -13.36 10.25 -5.60
CA ARG A 55 -13.43 10.67 -4.19
C ARG A 55 -13.61 12.17 -4.06
N ASN A 56 -12.92 12.97 -4.87
CA ASN A 56 -13.09 14.42 -4.85
C ASN A 56 -14.51 14.81 -5.29
N LYS A 57 -15.04 14.20 -6.37
CA LYS A 57 -16.41 14.46 -6.81
C LYS A 57 -17.45 14.14 -5.73
N VAL A 58 -17.37 12.96 -5.12
CA VAL A 58 -18.32 12.53 -4.06
C VAL A 58 -18.26 13.43 -2.82
N LEU A 59 -17.10 14.03 -2.53
CA LEU A 59 -16.92 14.87 -1.33
C LEU A 59 -17.18 16.36 -1.59
N HIS A 60 -17.08 16.84 -2.83
CA HIS A 60 -17.12 18.26 -3.15
C HIS A 60 -18.28 18.66 -4.08
N ASP A 61 -18.81 17.76 -4.91
CA ASP A 61 -20.03 18.05 -5.67
C ASP A 61 -21.25 17.63 -4.86
N ASP A 62 -22.03 18.63 -4.43
CA ASP A 62 -23.31 18.41 -3.77
C ASP A 62 -24.26 17.64 -4.71
N GLY A 63 -24.70 16.47 -4.26
CA GLY A 63 -25.61 15.60 -5.02
C GLY A 63 -24.94 14.62 -5.99
N PHE A 64 -23.61 14.60 -6.11
CA PHE A 64 -22.93 13.60 -6.92
C PHE A 64 -23.07 12.20 -6.29
N ARG A 65 -23.67 11.27 -7.04
CA ARG A 65 -23.79 9.87 -6.65
C ARG A 65 -22.82 9.01 -7.45
N LEU A 66 -22.26 8.02 -6.78
CA LEU A 66 -21.40 7.04 -7.41
C LEU A 66 -22.22 6.19 -8.38
N GLY A 67 -21.97 6.35 -9.69
CA GLY A 67 -22.70 5.61 -10.72
C GLY A 67 -22.66 4.09 -10.54
N SER A 68 -21.51 3.55 -10.10
CA SER A 68 -21.39 2.13 -9.74
C SER A 68 -20.50 1.94 -8.51
N ARG A 69 -21.14 1.73 -7.36
CA ARG A 69 -20.46 1.34 -6.10
C ARG A 69 -19.63 0.07 -6.27
N ARG A 70 -20.13 -0.87 -7.07
CA ARG A 70 -19.51 -2.17 -7.30
C ARG A 70 -18.18 -2.02 -8.02
N ASP A 71 -18.13 -1.17 -9.05
CA ASP A 71 -16.91 -0.96 -9.83
C ASP A 71 -15.87 -0.21 -9.01
N PHE A 72 -16.28 0.80 -8.24
CA PHE A 72 -15.38 1.49 -7.33
C PHE A 72 -14.77 0.55 -6.29
N ALA A 73 -15.58 -0.30 -5.66
CA ALA A 73 -15.10 -1.28 -4.69
C ALA A 73 -14.23 -2.36 -5.36
N LYS A 74 -14.55 -2.78 -6.58
CA LYS A 74 -13.74 -3.73 -7.37
C LYS A 74 -12.37 -3.14 -7.69
N GLU A 75 -12.32 -1.91 -8.18
CA GLU A 75 -11.09 -1.19 -8.52
C GLU A 75 -10.22 -0.97 -7.27
N SER A 76 -10.84 -0.49 -6.19
CA SER A 76 -10.15 -0.28 -4.90
C SER A 76 -9.51 -1.55 -4.38
N ARG A 77 -10.21 -2.69 -4.47
CA ARG A 77 -9.66 -4.01 -4.10
C ARG A 77 -8.54 -4.45 -5.02
N ARG A 78 -8.67 -4.25 -6.34
CA ARG A 78 -7.59 -4.57 -7.30
C ARG A 78 -6.32 -3.81 -6.94
N LEU A 79 -6.44 -2.50 -6.71
CA LEU A 79 -5.30 -1.64 -6.35
C LEU A 79 -4.73 -2.00 -4.99
N GLN A 80 -5.58 -2.29 -3.99
CA GLN A 80 -5.08 -2.72 -2.69
C GLN A 80 -4.29 -4.03 -2.76
N ARG A 81 -4.72 -4.99 -3.60
CA ARG A 81 -3.97 -6.24 -3.84
C ARG A 81 -2.70 -6.00 -4.63
N ALA A 82 -2.74 -5.19 -5.69
CA ALA A 82 -1.55 -4.88 -6.50
C ALA A 82 -0.48 -4.18 -5.66
N LEU A 83 -0.88 -3.17 -4.88
CA LEU A 83 0.03 -2.45 -3.98
C LEU A 83 0.43 -3.30 -2.76
N GLY A 84 -0.44 -4.22 -2.33
CA GLY A 84 -0.26 -5.11 -1.20
C GLY A 84 0.66 -6.31 -1.48
N SER A 85 0.66 -6.83 -2.70
CA SER A 85 1.50 -7.95 -3.13
C SER A 85 2.91 -7.53 -3.51
N ALA A 86 3.11 -6.27 -3.94
CA ALA A 86 4.44 -5.76 -4.28
C ALA A 86 5.42 -5.68 -3.09
N GLY A 87 4.94 -5.77 -1.84
CA GLY A 87 5.73 -5.58 -0.62
C GLY A 87 6.20 -6.84 0.11
N THR A 88 5.83 -8.05 -0.32
CA THR A 88 6.19 -9.30 0.38
C THR A 88 7.66 -9.71 0.19
N GLY A 89 8.35 -9.18 -0.82
CA GLY A 89 9.74 -9.54 -1.11
C GLY A 89 10.79 -8.95 -0.16
N LEU A 90 10.51 -7.82 0.51
CA LEU A 90 11.52 -7.11 1.31
C LEU A 90 11.54 -7.56 2.79
N LEU A 91 10.38 -7.81 3.39
CA LEU A 91 10.28 -8.30 4.77
C LEU A 91 10.64 -9.79 4.91
N ALA A 92 10.47 -10.59 3.85
CA ALA A 92 10.92 -11.98 3.83
C ALA A 92 12.47 -12.09 3.88
N LYS A 93 13.18 -11.17 3.19
CA LYS A 93 14.65 -11.13 3.22
C LYS A 93 15.22 -10.75 4.59
N ALA A 94 14.53 -9.90 5.35
CA ALA A 94 14.97 -9.50 6.69
C ALA A 94 14.91 -10.67 7.71
N ARG A 95 13.93 -11.57 7.61
CA ARG A 95 13.85 -12.75 8.49
C ARG A 95 14.96 -13.77 8.20
N ALA A 96 15.38 -13.93 6.94
CA ALA A 96 16.43 -14.86 6.57
C ALA A 96 17.82 -14.47 7.12
N VAL A 97 18.13 -13.16 7.17
CA VAL A 97 19.42 -12.67 7.68
C VAL A 97 19.55 -12.89 9.20
N VAL A 98 18.47 -12.72 9.96
CA VAL A 98 18.48 -12.93 11.42
C VAL A 98 18.66 -14.42 11.76
N VAL A 99 18.04 -15.32 11.01
CA VAL A 99 18.21 -16.77 11.22
C VAL A 99 19.64 -17.21 10.85
N LEU A 100 20.21 -16.70 9.76
CA LEU A 100 21.58 -17.04 9.36
C LEU A 100 22.65 -16.51 10.33
N GLY A 101 22.45 -15.30 10.89
CA GLY A 101 23.37 -14.72 11.87
C GLY A 101 23.44 -15.50 13.19
N LEU A 102 22.32 -16.10 13.62
CA LEU A 102 22.27 -16.93 14.83
C LEU A 102 22.99 -18.28 14.65
N PHE A 103 23.00 -18.85 13.45
CA PHE A 103 23.76 -20.09 13.16
C PHE A 103 25.28 -19.87 13.16
N LEU A 104 25.77 -18.75 12.62
CA LEU A 104 27.22 -18.46 12.60
C LEU A 104 27.78 -18.11 13.99
N ALA A 105 26.99 -17.47 14.85
CA ALA A 105 27.38 -17.16 16.23
C ALA A 105 27.47 -18.43 17.11
N GLY A 106 26.60 -19.42 16.88
CA GLY A 106 26.65 -20.70 17.58
C GLY A 106 27.91 -21.52 17.29
N ILE A 107 28.41 -21.48 16.05
CA ILE A 107 29.62 -22.20 15.64
C ILE A 107 30.88 -21.55 16.25
N TRP A 108 30.92 -20.22 16.38
CA TRP A 108 32.08 -19.52 16.95
C TRP A 108 32.18 -19.66 18.48
N GLY A 109 31.03 -19.67 19.18
CA GLY A 109 30.97 -19.83 20.64
C GLY A 109 31.40 -21.21 21.15
N PHE A 110 31.21 -22.27 20.36
CA PHE A 110 31.57 -23.64 20.75
C PHE A 110 33.08 -23.91 20.73
N SER A 111 33.86 -23.20 19.90
CA SER A 111 35.31 -23.44 19.76
C SER A 111 36.20 -22.85 20.87
N ARG A 112 35.64 -22.08 21.81
CA ARG A 112 36.38 -21.43 22.91
C ARG A 112 36.20 -22.07 24.29
N GLY A 113 35.47 -23.19 24.39
CA GLY A 113 35.15 -23.84 25.66
C GLY A 113 36.10 -24.94 26.15
N PHE A 114 37.20 -25.22 25.44
CA PHE A 114 38.16 -26.24 25.83
C PHE A 114 39.59 -25.73 25.62
N TYR A 115 40.18 -25.12 26.64
CA TYR A 115 41.60 -25.19 27.02
C TYR A 115 41.77 -24.59 28.42
#